data_AF-G9QTD3-F1
#
_entry.id   AF-G9QTD3-F1
#
_cell.length_a   1.000
_cell.length_b   1.000
_cell.length_c   1.000
_cell.angle_alpha   90.00
_cell.angle_beta   90.00
_cell.angle_gamma   90.00
#
_symmetry.space_group_name_H-M   'P 1'
#
loop_
_entity.id
_entity.type
_entity.pdbx_description
1 polymer ?
#
loop_
_entity_poly.entity_id
_entity_poly.type
_entity_poly.pdbx_seq_one_letter_code
_entity_poly.pdbx_strand_id
1 'polypeptide(L)'
;MQNLWIWQHPNYPNFSFDKSAIGTIINKLEQNHEILKEIISKTGRNDLLKAQINALEDEIFCSSLIEGERLKRSSIHSSVKKRLDENFD
;
A
#
# COMPACT_ATOMS: atom_id res chain seq x y z
N MET A 1 24.54 9.14 -24.94
CA MET A 1 24.05 10.19 -24.02
C MET A 1 23.55 9.49 -22.77
N GLN A 2 24.00 9.89 -21.58
CA GLN A 2 23.47 9.37 -20.32
C GLN A 2 22.22 10.19 -19.96
N ASN A 3 21.04 9.57 -20.04
CA ASN A 3 19.82 10.17 -19.52
C ASN A 3 19.86 10.04 -17.99
N LEU A 4 19.93 11.16 -17.29
CA LEU A 4 20.02 11.20 -15.82
C LEU A 4 18.65 11.02 -15.17
N TRP A 5 17.59 11.37 -15.89
CA TRP A 5 16.22 11.38 -15.37
C TRP A 5 15.27 10.62 -16.28
N ILE A 6 14.26 9.97 -15.68
CA ILE A 6 13.27 9.15 -16.40
C ILE A 6 12.52 9.98 -17.47
N TRP A 7 12.22 11.25 -17.18
CA TRP A 7 11.54 12.15 -18.12
C TRP A 7 12.39 12.54 -19.35
N GLN A 8 13.71 12.34 -19.30
CA GLN A 8 14.62 12.56 -20.42
C GLN A 8 14.69 11.36 -21.36
N HIS A 9 14.06 10.24 -21.01
CA HIS A 9 14.08 9.04 -21.83
C HIS A 9 13.33 9.28 -23.16
N PRO A 10 13.87 8.85 -24.33
CA PRO A 10 13.23 9.06 -25.62
C PRO A 10 11.82 8.49 -25.72
N ASN A 11 11.58 7.41 -24.98
CA ASN A 11 10.27 6.75 -24.92
C ASN A 11 9.41 7.27 -23.75
N TYR A 12 9.79 8.32 -23.03
CA TYR A 12 8.91 8.88 -22.00
C TYR A 12 7.68 9.54 -22.66
N PRO A 13 6.45 9.33 -22.13
CA PRO A 13 6.06 8.41 -21.05
C PRO A 13 5.68 7.00 -21.54
N ASN A 14 5.75 6.74 -22.86
CA ASN A 14 5.36 5.50 -23.52
C ASN A 14 6.44 4.40 -23.50
N PHE A 15 6.73 3.89 -22.31
CA PHE A 15 7.71 2.81 -22.13
C PHE A 15 7.21 1.47 -22.68
N SER A 16 8.13 0.67 -23.24
CA SER A 16 7.88 -0.74 -23.57
C SER A 16 8.47 -1.64 -22.48
N PHE A 17 7.82 -2.76 -22.22
CA PHE A 17 8.30 -3.79 -21.30
C PHE A 17 8.00 -5.18 -21.83
N ASP A 18 8.80 -6.16 -21.42
CA ASP A 18 8.54 -7.56 -21.72
C ASP A 18 7.51 -8.12 -20.73
N LYS A 19 6.29 -8.36 -21.22
CA LYS A 19 5.21 -8.94 -20.41
C LYS A 19 5.56 -10.34 -19.91
N SER A 20 6.32 -11.12 -20.67
CA SER A 20 6.70 -12.49 -20.29
C SER A 20 7.66 -12.49 -19.10
N ALA A 21 8.53 -11.48 -18.99
CA ALA A 21 9.47 -11.32 -17.88
C ALA A 21 8.80 -11.09 -16.52
N ILE A 22 7.59 -10.51 -16.50
CA ILE A 22 6.85 -10.20 -15.26
C ILE A 22 5.61 -11.08 -15.04
N GLY A 23 5.24 -11.93 -16.02
CA GLY A 23 4.01 -12.71 -15.99
C GLY A 23 3.86 -13.57 -14.74
N THR A 24 4.94 -14.25 -14.31
CA THR A 24 4.94 -15.06 -13.08
C THR A 24 4.66 -14.23 -11.83
N ILE A 25 5.24 -13.03 -11.74
CA ILE A 25 5.06 -12.14 -10.58
C ILE A 25 3.63 -11.61 -10.55
N ILE A 26 3.08 -11.21 -11.71
CA ILE A 26 1.68 -10.76 -11.83
C ILE A 26 0.72 -11.87 -11.41
N ASN A 27 0.88 -13.07 -11.94
CA ASN A 27 0.02 -14.20 -11.59
C ASN A 27 0.06 -14.49 -10.07
N LYS A 28 1.25 -14.39 -9.45
CA LYS A 28 1.38 -14.59 -8.01
C LYS A 28 0.72 -13.46 -7.21
N LEU A 29 0.82 -12.22 -7.68
CA LEU A 29 0.14 -11.08 -7.09
C LEU A 29 -1.38 -11.26 -7.14
N GLU A 30 -1.93 -11.63 -8.29
CA GLU A 30 -3.36 -11.89 -8.48
C GLU A 30 -3.86 -13.02 -7.56
N GLN A 31 -3.12 -14.13 -7.47
CA GLN A 31 -3.45 -15.22 -6.54
C GLN A 31 -3.49 -14.77 -5.08
N ASN A 32 -2.47 -14.02 -4.64
CA ASN A 32 -2.42 -13.52 -3.27
C ASN A 32 -3.56 -12.52 -3.00
N HIS A 33 -3.95 -11.72 -3.99
CA HIS A 33 -5.06 -10.79 -3.89
C HIS A 33 -6.41 -11.51 -3.72
N GLU A 34 -6.65 -12.57 -4.48
CA GLU A 34 -7.87 -13.38 -4.33
C GLU A 34 -7.91 -14.10 -2.98
N ILE A 35 -6.79 -14.64 -2.50
CA ILE A 35 -6.69 -15.22 -1.14
C ILE A 35 -7.03 -14.15 -0.09
N LEU A 36 -6.49 -12.94 -0.21
CA LEU A 36 -6.76 -11.86 0.73
C LEU A 36 -8.25 -11.46 0.72
N LYS A 37 -8.86 -11.34 -0.47
CA LYS A 37 -10.30 -11.07 -0.60
C LYS A 37 -11.14 -12.12 0.11
N GLU A 38 -10.80 -13.40 -0.07
CA GLU A 38 -11.49 -14.50 0.58
C GLU A 38 -11.40 -14.40 2.11
N ILE A 39 -10.20 -14.15 2.64
CA ILE A 39 -9.98 -13.93 4.09
C ILE A 39 -10.83 -12.76 4.59
N ILE A 40 -10.81 -11.63 3.88
CA ILE A 40 -11.59 -10.43 4.26
C ILE A 40 -13.08 -10.75 4.30
N SER A 41 -13.61 -11.48 3.31
CA SER A 41 -15.03 -11.84 3.25
C SER A 41 -15.50 -12.71 4.43
N LYS A 42 -14.57 -13.44 5.07
CA LYS A 42 -14.82 -14.33 6.21
C LYS A 42 -14.48 -13.68 7.56
N THR A 43 -13.88 -12.50 7.55
CA THR A 43 -13.40 -11.81 8.76
C THR A 43 -14.52 -10.95 9.36
N GLY A 44 -14.70 -11.01 10.68
CA GLY A 44 -15.68 -10.20 11.39
C GLY A 44 -15.39 -8.70 11.28
N ARG A 45 -16.44 -7.86 11.34
CA ARG A 45 -16.33 -6.40 11.16
C ARG A 45 -15.29 -5.76 12.08
N ASN A 46 -15.25 -6.14 13.37
CA ASN A 46 -14.33 -5.55 14.34
C ASN A 46 -12.88 -5.93 14.08
N ASP A 47 -12.62 -7.19 13.73
CA ASP A 47 -11.27 -7.66 13.39
C ASP A 47 -10.78 -7.02 12.08
N LEU A 48 -11.68 -6.89 11.10
CA LEU A 48 -11.40 -6.21 9.84
C LEU A 48 -11.09 -4.72 10.06
N LEU A 49 -11.85 -4.03 10.91
CA LEU A 49 -11.59 -2.63 11.28
C LEU A 49 -10.21 -2.48 11.93
N LYS A 50 -9.86 -3.37 12.88
CA LYS A 50 -8.54 -3.38 13.51
C LYS A 50 -7.42 -3.61 12.50
N ALA A 51 -7.61 -4.55 11.57
CA ALA A 51 -6.64 -4.82 10.51
C ALA A 51 -6.46 -3.61 9.57
N GLN A 52 -7.55 -2.93 9.20
CA GLN A 52 -7.48 -1.69 8.38
C GLN A 52 -6.74 -0.56 9.09
N ILE A 53 -7.03 -0.34 10.39
CA ILE A 53 -6.35 0.70 11.17
C ILE A 53 -4.84 0.44 11.20
N ASN A 54 -4.43 -0.79 11.48
CA ASN A 54 -3.01 -1.14 11.52
C ASN A 54 -2.34 -0.99 10.14
N ALA A 55 -3.01 -1.44 9.07
CA ALA A 55 -2.47 -1.34 7.72
C ALA A 55 -2.23 0.12 7.29
N LEU A 56 -3.17 1.02 7.60
CA LEU A 56 -3.03 2.45 7.30
C LEU A 56 -2.01 3.13 8.21
N GLU A 57 -1.93 2.74 9.48
CA GLU A 57 -0.88 3.23 10.38
C GLU A 57 0.52 2.88 9.85
N ASP A 58 0.72 1.62 9.41
CA ASP A 58 1.98 1.17 8.83
C ASP A 58 2.31 1.91 7.53
N GLU A 59 1.32 2.12 6.66
CA GLU A 59 1.50 2.83 5.38
C GLU A 59 1.90 4.29 5.59
N ILE A 60 1.19 5.02 6.46
CA ILE A 60 1.52 6.40 6.81
C ILE A 60 2.90 6.47 7.48
N PHE A 61 3.18 5.57 8.43
CA PHE A 61 4.46 5.57 9.13
C PHE A 61 5.64 5.31 8.18
N CYS A 62 5.53 4.32 7.30
CA CYS A 62 6.60 3.96 6.38
C CYS A 62 6.78 5.01 5.28
N SER A 63 5.69 5.55 4.71
CA SER A 63 5.78 6.60 3.68
C SER A 63 6.40 7.87 4.24
N SER A 64 5.97 8.34 5.42
CA SER A 64 6.59 9.49 6.08
C SER A 64 8.09 9.28 6.31
N LEU A 65 8.53 8.09 6.72
CA LEU A 65 9.96 7.81 6.90
C LEU A 65 10.77 7.91 5.61
N ILE A 66 10.20 7.50 4.47
CA ILE A 66 10.85 7.63 3.15
C ILE A 66 11.06 9.11 2.80
N GLU A 67 10.09 9.95 3.12
CA GLU A 67 10.15 11.42 2.91
C GLU A 67 10.98 12.14 3.98
N GLY A 68 11.56 11.41 4.95
CA GLY A 68 12.35 11.98 6.05
C GLY A 68 11.53 12.54 7.21
N GLU A 69 10.21 12.39 7.19
CA GLU A 69 9.33 12.77 8.27
C GLU A 69 9.35 11.72 9.40
N ARG A 70 9.41 12.20 10.64
CA ARG A 70 9.40 11.34 11.83
C ARG A 70 8.14 11.56 12.64
N LEU A 71 7.10 10.81 12.30
CA LEU A 71 5.83 10.85 13.00
C LEU A 71 5.81 9.84 14.17
N LYS A 72 5.13 10.22 15.26
CA LYS A 72 4.91 9.30 16.38
C LYS A 72 3.85 8.29 15.98
N ARG A 73 4.25 7.02 15.88
CA ARG A 73 3.37 5.91 15.49
C ARG A 73 2.06 5.84 16.28
N SER A 74 2.10 6.05 17.61
CA SER A 74 0.89 6.10 18.44
C SER A 74 -0.07 7.23 18.05
N SER A 75 0.47 8.38 17.63
CA SER A 75 -0.35 9.52 17.21
C SER A 75 -1.03 9.26 15.86
N ILE A 76 -0.33 8.57 14.94
CA ILE A 76 -0.94 8.08 13.70
C ILE A 76 -2.07 7.11 14.03
N HIS A 77 -1.81 6.09 14.86
CA HIS A 77 -2.82 5.10 15.26
C HIS A 77 -4.08 5.77 15.82
N SER A 78 -3.94 6.69 16.78
CA SER A 78 -5.07 7.43 17.34
C SER A 78 -5.84 8.23 16.29
N SER A 79 -5.13 8.84 15.33
CA SER A 79 -5.75 9.65 14.26
C SER A 79 -6.51 8.78 13.26
N VAL A 80 -5.92 7.66 12.85
CA VAL A 80 -6.53 6.67 11.95
C VAL A 80 -7.76 6.03 12.62
N LYS A 81 -7.62 5.62 13.89
CA LYS A 81 -8.75 5.07 14.67
C LYS A 81 -9.88 6.08 14.78
N LYS A 82 -9.58 7.35 15.13
CA LYS A 82 -10.57 8.44 15.18
C LYS A 82 -11.33 8.63 13.86
N ARG A 83 -10.68 8.37 12.73
CA ARG A 83 -11.28 8.54 11.41
C ARG A 83 -12.18 7.37 10.99
N LEU A 84 -11.85 6.15 11.41
CA LEU A 84 -12.46 4.91 10.88
C LEU A 84 -13.38 4.20 11.87
N ASP A 85 -13.18 4.39 13.17
CA ASP A 85 -14.01 3.81 14.21
C ASP A 85 -15.16 4.78 14.54
N GLU A 86 -16.38 4.41 14.14
CA GLU A 86 -17.60 5.20 14.40
C GLU A 86 -17.90 5.33 15.90
N ASN A 87 -17.33 4.46 16.74
CA ASN A 87 -17.48 4.47 18.19
C ASN A 87 -16.27 5.11 18.89
N PHE A 88 -15.51 5.95 18.18
CA PHE A 88 -14.38 6.66 18.76
C PHE A 88 -14.88 7.82 19.63
N ASP A 89 -14.81 7.65 20.96
CA ASP A 89 -15.05 8.69 21.97
C ASP A 89 -13.94 9.77 21.99
#